data_AF-A0A3C0ZE93-F1
#
_entry.id   AF-A0A3C0ZE93-F1
#
_cell.length_a   1.000
_cell.length_b   1.000
_cell.length_c   1.000
_cell.angle_alpha   90.00
_cell.angle_beta   90.00
_cell.angle_gamma   90.00
#
_symmetry.space_group_name_H-M   'P 1'
#
loop_
_entity.id
_entity.type
_entity.pdbx_description
1 polymer ?
#
loop_
_entity_poly.entity_id
_entity_poly.type
_entity_poly.pdbx_seq_one_letter_code
_entity_poly.pdbx_strand_id
1 'polypeptide(L)'
;MDEAKLAKDSVWIGIISGNLADHAWRKGEKEKAIGLVKKNIELSMRYNERKDAMRANLNLANWYIELKEWKLAEQYVMTCESLMEDKPYFLKYKVELAKSKSNIMRGLGRGGEELKQLHLYLMLKDSLEKRMNDKEIQKMLWQRESEKYNRTIQATEEKRIRTKRMYQFIGIVLLLIFAIIVLLVNKSKIKIKMRNTLLEKDQLALADEKQLLDQELMILRNSLTEFTATIRQNDVVIQQLRQEVAKISESDPAYITQVTDNLNALLQQHIMTDERWQKFKHVFNKVYPAYLTQMRQTYPKVTENDLKILALLKLDLSNASMSELLCVSEKAVRKAKQRLKKKNRTH
;
A
#
# COMPACT_ATOMS: atom_id res chain seq x y z
N MET A 1 -4.86 42.70 -60.03
CA MET A 1 -5.55 41.87 -59.00
C MET A 1 -7.05 41.99 -59.10
N ASP A 2 -7.61 43.19 -59.33
CA ASP A 2 -9.06 43.39 -59.46
C ASP A 2 -9.67 42.69 -60.67
N GLU A 3 -9.01 42.69 -61.83
CA GLU A 3 -9.47 41.93 -63.01
C GLU A 3 -9.51 40.41 -62.77
N ALA A 4 -8.53 39.86 -62.05
CA ALA A 4 -8.53 38.44 -61.69
C ALA A 4 -9.61 38.09 -60.66
N LYS A 5 -10.00 39.05 -59.81
CA LYS A 5 -11.10 38.91 -58.84
C LYS A 5 -12.46 39.02 -59.55
N LEU A 6 -12.63 40.01 -60.43
CA LEU A 6 -13.78 40.17 -61.33
C LEU A 6 -13.98 38.97 -62.25
N ALA A 7 -12.90 38.42 -62.81
CA ALA A 7 -12.94 37.22 -63.63
C ALA A 7 -13.39 36.00 -62.81
N LYS A 8 -12.87 35.82 -61.58
CA LYS A 8 -13.34 34.76 -60.67
C LYS A 8 -14.83 34.93 -60.35
N ASP A 9 -15.25 36.11 -59.94
CA ASP A 9 -16.65 36.38 -59.58
C ASP A 9 -17.58 36.14 -60.79
N SER A 10 -17.14 36.50 -62.00
CA SER A 10 -17.91 36.29 -63.23
C SER A 10 -17.99 34.83 -63.68
N VAL A 11 -16.93 34.05 -63.47
CA VAL A 11 -16.94 32.58 -63.70
C VAL A 11 -17.90 31.91 -62.72
N TRP A 12 -17.91 32.31 -61.45
CA TRP A 12 -18.90 31.83 -60.48
C TRP A 12 -20.33 32.18 -60.87
N ILE A 13 -20.56 33.38 -61.40
CA ILE A 13 -21.88 33.79 -61.92
C ILE A 13 -22.29 32.88 -63.10
N GLY A 14 -21.37 32.49 -63.99
CA GLY A 14 -21.64 31.52 -65.06
C GLY A 14 -22.09 30.16 -64.52
N ILE A 15 -21.31 29.58 -63.61
CA ILE A 15 -21.60 28.28 -62.98
C ILE A 15 -22.94 28.30 -62.23
N ILE A 16 -23.21 29.36 -61.47
CA ILE A 16 -24.48 29.55 -60.76
C ILE A 16 -25.63 29.67 -61.76
N SER A 17 -25.45 30.42 -62.86
CA SER A 17 -26.46 30.55 -63.92
C SER A 17 -26.77 29.19 -64.56
N GLY A 18 -25.77 28.35 -64.79
CA GLY A 18 -25.96 26.97 -65.28
C GLY A 18 -26.81 26.12 -64.33
N ASN A 19 -26.49 26.13 -63.03
CA ASN A 19 -27.27 25.39 -62.02
C ASN A 19 -28.72 25.90 -61.90
N LEU A 20 -28.92 27.22 -61.98
CA LEU A 20 -30.25 27.82 -61.99
C LEU A 20 -31.01 27.47 -63.28
N ALA A 21 -30.33 27.35 -64.41
CA ALA A 21 -30.93 26.88 -65.66
C ALA A 21 -31.46 25.45 -65.54
N ASP A 22 -30.66 24.53 -65.00
CA ASP A 22 -31.07 23.13 -64.79
C ASP A 22 -32.26 23.01 -63.82
N HIS A 23 -32.32 23.88 -62.81
CA HIS A 23 -33.45 23.94 -61.88
C HIS A 23 -34.72 24.51 -62.53
N ALA A 24 -34.58 25.59 -63.30
CA ALA A 24 -35.68 26.20 -64.04
C ALA A 24 -36.26 25.21 -65.08
N TRP A 25 -35.39 24.46 -65.79
CA TRP A 25 -35.81 23.43 -66.73
C TRP A 25 -36.68 22.36 -66.06
N ARG A 26 -36.23 21.85 -64.91
CA ARG A 26 -36.98 20.86 -64.11
C ARG A 26 -38.32 21.36 -63.58
N LYS A 27 -38.46 22.67 -63.35
CA LYS A 27 -39.72 23.32 -62.98
C LYS A 27 -40.66 23.57 -64.16
N GLY A 28 -40.22 23.32 -65.39
CA GLY A 28 -40.98 23.62 -66.61
C GLY A 28 -40.85 25.08 -67.08
N GLU A 29 -40.00 25.90 -66.44
CA GLU A 29 -39.72 27.29 -66.83
C GLU A 29 -38.71 27.32 -68.00
N LYS A 30 -39.11 26.79 -69.17
CA LYS A 30 -38.21 26.45 -70.28
C LYS A 30 -37.49 27.67 -70.88
N GLU A 31 -38.18 28.77 -71.13
CA GLU A 31 -37.60 29.98 -71.71
C GLU A 31 -36.56 30.60 -70.79
N LYS A 32 -36.86 30.63 -69.48
CA LYS A 32 -35.95 31.13 -68.44
C LYS A 32 -34.72 30.24 -68.33
N ALA A 33 -34.88 28.92 -68.36
CA ALA A 33 -33.78 27.96 -68.36
C ALA A 33 -32.86 28.16 -69.56
N ILE A 34 -33.41 28.30 -70.76
CA ILE A 34 -32.66 28.56 -71.99
C ILE A 34 -31.89 29.89 -71.89
N GLY A 35 -32.52 30.96 -71.38
CA GLY A 35 -31.86 32.24 -71.18
C GLY A 35 -30.67 32.15 -70.21
N LEU A 36 -30.85 31.44 -69.10
CA LEU A 36 -29.80 31.25 -68.09
C LEU A 36 -28.62 30.41 -68.58
N VAL A 37 -28.85 29.33 -69.33
CA VAL A 37 -27.75 28.51 -69.88
C VAL A 37 -27.02 29.23 -71.01
N LYS A 38 -27.71 30.03 -71.84
CA LYS A 38 -27.04 30.88 -72.85
C LYS A 38 -26.11 31.90 -72.20
N LYS A 39 -26.57 32.53 -71.11
CA LYS A 39 -25.73 33.42 -70.29
C LYS A 39 -24.52 32.68 -69.72
N ASN A 40 -24.70 31.44 -69.26
CA ASN A 40 -23.58 30.61 -68.83
C ASN A 40 -22.57 30.39 -69.97
N ILE A 41 -23.02 29.95 -71.14
CA ILE A 41 -22.16 29.72 -72.31
C ILE A 41 -21.36 30.99 -72.65
N GLU A 42 -22.02 32.16 -72.68
CA GLU A 42 -21.35 33.43 -72.99
C GLU A 42 -20.25 33.76 -71.97
N LEU A 43 -20.55 33.69 -70.68
CA LEU A 43 -19.58 33.97 -69.62
C LEU A 43 -18.43 32.97 -69.65
N SER A 44 -18.73 31.68 -69.79
CA SER A 44 -17.74 30.62 -69.84
C SER A 44 -16.81 30.76 -71.05
N MET A 45 -17.33 31.15 -72.22
CA MET A 45 -16.49 31.45 -73.39
C MET A 45 -15.64 32.72 -73.19
N ARG A 46 -16.22 33.79 -72.62
CA ARG A 46 -15.53 35.06 -72.37
C ARG A 46 -14.33 34.90 -71.43
N TYR A 47 -14.46 34.05 -70.41
CA TYR A 47 -13.40 33.80 -69.43
C TYR A 47 -12.57 32.54 -69.72
N ASN A 48 -12.64 32.01 -70.95
CA ASN A 48 -11.87 30.85 -71.42
C ASN A 48 -12.11 29.55 -70.62
N GLU A 49 -13.27 29.41 -69.99
CA GLU A 49 -13.77 28.20 -69.34
C GLU A 49 -14.38 27.24 -70.37
N ARG A 50 -13.55 26.80 -71.33
CA ARG A 50 -13.98 26.02 -72.51
C ARG A 50 -14.75 24.75 -72.14
N LYS A 51 -14.37 24.09 -71.04
CA LYS A 51 -15.03 22.85 -70.58
C LYS A 51 -16.44 23.12 -70.04
N ASP A 52 -16.65 24.24 -69.35
CA ASP A 52 -17.97 24.59 -68.86
C ASP A 52 -18.89 25.02 -70.01
N ALA A 53 -18.36 25.85 -70.92
CA ALA A 53 -19.05 26.20 -72.16
C ALA A 53 -19.42 24.94 -72.97
N MET A 54 -18.51 23.97 -73.12
CA MET A 54 -18.78 22.69 -73.78
C MET A 54 -19.97 21.95 -73.14
N ARG A 55 -19.99 21.82 -71.81
CA ARG A 55 -21.09 21.15 -71.07
C ARG A 55 -22.42 21.88 -71.24
N ALA A 56 -22.40 23.20 -71.10
CA ALA A 56 -23.58 24.03 -71.22
C ALA A 56 -24.18 23.98 -72.65
N ASN A 57 -23.33 23.94 -73.67
CA ASN A 57 -23.74 23.71 -75.07
C ASN A 57 -24.40 22.32 -75.25
N LEU A 58 -23.83 21.26 -74.65
CA LEU A 58 -24.42 19.92 -74.71
C LEU A 58 -25.79 19.85 -74.03
N ASN A 59 -25.92 20.45 -72.85
CA ASN A 59 -27.18 20.52 -72.10
C ASN A 59 -28.24 21.28 -72.91
N LEU A 60 -27.90 22.45 -73.44
CA LEU A 60 -28.80 23.24 -74.25
C LEU A 60 -29.21 22.51 -75.54
N ALA A 61 -28.29 21.80 -76.18
CA ALA A 61 -28.63 20.95 -77.32
C ALA A 61 -29.64 19.86 -76.96
N ASN A 62 -29.47 19.19 -75.81
CA ASN A 62 -30.42 18.17 -75.34
C ASN A 62 -31.80 18.75 -75.04
N TRP A 63 -31.86 19.96 -74.48
CA TRP A 63 -33.12 20.68 -74.28
C TRP A 63 -33.81 21.03 -75.60
N TYR A 64 -33.06 21.44 -76.61
CA TYR A 64 -33.63 21.65 -77.95
C TYR A 64 -34.06 20.36 -78.63
N ILE A 65 -33.39 19.23 -78.37
CA ILE A 65 -33.85 17.89 -78.79
C ILE A 65 -35.21 17.57 -78.15
N GLU A 66 -35.38 17.80 -76.85
CA GLU A 66 -36.65 17.59 -76.13
C GLU A 66 -37.77 18.48 -76.69
N LEU A 67 -37.43 19.69 -77.12
CA LEU A 67 -38.33 20.63 -77.78
C LEU A 67 -38.58 20.32 -79.26
N LYS A 68 -37.89 19.32 -79.83
CA LYS A 68 -37.91 18.99 -81.27
C LYS A 68 -37.40 20.13 -82.17
N GLU A 69 -36.60 21.03 -81.61
CA GLU A 69 -35.95 22.14 -82.31
C GLU A 69 -34.61 21.67 -82.89
N TRP A 70 -34.69 20.78 -83.87
CA TRP A 70 -33.54 20.00 -84.35
C TRP A 70 -32.37 20.84 -84.89
N LYS A 71 -32.67 21.93 -85.61
CA LYS A 71 -31.65 22.82 -86.19
C LYS A 71 -30.89 23.58 -85.11
N LEU A 72 -31.58 24.04 -84.06
CA LEU A 72 -30.94 24.68 -82.92
C LEU A 72 -30.09 23.67 -82.15
N ALA A 73 -30.62 22.47 -81.91
CA ALA A 73 -29.86 21.40 -81.28
C ALA A 73 -28.57 21.06 -82.06
N GLU A 74 -28.63 21.00 -83.39
CA GLU A 74 -27.47 20.75 -84.26
C GLU A 74 -26.38 21.82 -84.06
N GLN A 75 -26.75 23.11 -84.02
CA GLN A 75 -25.80 24.21 -83.80
C GLN A 75 -25.05 24.10 -82.47
N TYR A 76 -25.79 23.80 -81.39
CA TYR A 76 -25.20 23.69 -80.05
C TYR A 76 -24.36 22.41 -79.90
N VAL A 77 -24.71 21.32 -80.57
CA VAL A 77 -23.87 20.12 -80.65
C VAL A 77 -22.57 20.36 -81.42
N MET A 78 -22.60 21.09 -82.54
CA MET A 78 -21.38 21.45 -83.29
C MET A 78 -20.45 22.32 -82.45
N THR A 79 -21.01 23.28 -81.70
CA THR A 79 -20.25 24.14 -80.78
C THR A 79 -19.70 23.33 -79.59
N CYS A 80 -20.47 22.39 -79.06
CA CYS A 80 -19.99 21.47 -78.03
C CYS A 80 -18.79 20.66 -78.52
N GLU A 81 -18.87 20.09 -79.73
CA GLU A 81 -17.81 19.28 -80.31
C GLU A 81 -16.51 20.06 -80.55
N SER A 82 -16.59 21.29 -81.05
CA SER A 82 -15.40 22.13 -81.29
C SER A 82 -14.66 22.53 -80.01
N LEU A 83 -15.33 22.42 -78.86
CA LEU A 83 -14.76 22.67 -77.54
C LEU A 83 -14.24 21.40 -76.86
N MET A 84 -14.45 20.20 -77.44
CA MET A 84 -13.92 18.95 -76.91
C MET A 84 -12.45 18.74 -77.29
N GLU A 85 -11.64 18.33 -76.33
CA GLU A 85 -10.27 17.88 -76.61
C GLU A 85 -10.21 16.36 -76.77
N ASP A 86 -9.19 15.90 -77.50
CA ASP A 86 -8.89 14.48 -77.55
C ASP A 86 -8.13 14.00 -76.30
N LYS A 87 -8.83 14.00 -75.16
CA LYS A 87 -8.31 13.52 -73.88
C LYS A 87 -9.20 12.45 -73.26
N PRO A 88 -8.64 11.49 -72.50
CA PRO A 88 -9.40 10.40 -71.89
C PRO A 88 -10.60 10.82 -71.03
N TYR A 89 -10.53 11.99 -70.38
CA TYR A 89 -11.59 12.48 -69.50
C TYR A 89 -12.79 13.07 -70.25
N PHE A 90 -12.68 13.32 -71.57
CA PHE A 90 -13.83 13.71 -72.39
C PHE A 90 -14.68 12.52 -72.84
N LEU A 91 -14.25 11.27 -72.61
CA LEU A 91 -14.96 10.07 -73.08
C LEU A 91 -16.45 10.07 -72.70
N LYS A 92 -16.79 10.45 -71.46
CA LYS A 92 -18.19 10.58 -71.02
C LYS A 92 -18.99 11.56 -71.90
N TYR A 93 -18.42 12.73 -72.19
CA TYR A 93 -19.07 13.75 -73.01
C TYR A 93 -19.14 13.33 -74.48
N LYS A 94 -18.14 12.62 -75.00
CA LYS A 94 -18.16 12.06 -76.36
C LYS A 94 -19.29 11.02 -76.52
N VAL A 95 -19.53 10.19 -75.50
CA VAL A 95 -20.67 9.25 -75.46
C VAL A 95 -21.99 10.00 -75.53
N GLU A 96 -22.18 10.99 -74.67
CA GLU A 96 -23.41 11.80 -74.63
C GLU A 96 -23.62 12.56 -75.93
N LEU A 97 -22.58 13.19 -76.47
CA LEU A 97 -22.60 13.93 -77.75
C LEU A 97 -23.00 13.03 -78.94
N ALA A 98 -22.43 11.82 -79.05
CA ALA A 98 -22.76 10.88 -80.12
C ALA A 98 -24.24 10.46 -80.06
N LYS A 99 -24.79 10.27 -78.86
CA LYS A 99 -26.22 10.00 -78.67
C LYS A 99 -27.08 11.20 -79.08
N SER A 100 -26.72 12.41 -78.65
CA SER A 100 -27.44 13.63 -79.03
C SER A 100 -27.43 13.86 -80.54
N LYS A 101 -26.28 13.66 -81.20
CA LYS A 101 -26.16 13.69 -82.67
C LYS A 101 -27.05 12.67 -83.35
N SER A 102 -27.06 11.42 -82.88
CA SER A 102 -27.94 10.38 -83.42
C SER A 102 -29.41 10.80 -83.34
N ASN A 103 -29.86 11.32 -82.20
CA ASN A 103 -31.23 11.83 -82.03
C ASN A 103 -31.56 13.00 -82.97
N ILE A 104 -30.63 13.95 -83.14
CA ILE A 104 -30.79 15.09 -84.04
C ILE A 104 -30.92 14.62 -85.50
N MET A 105 -30.03 13.73 -85.94
CA MET A 105 -30.05 13.20 -87.31
C MET A 105 -31.32 12.40 -87.58
N ARG A 106 -31.83 11.66 -86.58
CA ARG A 106 -33.15 11.02 -86.64
C ARG A 106 -34.26 12.05 -86.85
N GLY A 107 -34.29 13.11 -86.04
CA GLY A 107 -35.29 14.17 -86.11
C GLY A 107 -35.26 14.97 -87.41
N LEU A 108 -34.08 15.09 -88.04
CA LEU A 108 -33.88 15.75 -89.34
C LEU A 108 -34.14 14.82 -90.54
N GLY A 109 -34.46 13.54 -90.33
CA GLY A 109 -34.67 12.57 -91.41
C GLY A 109 -33.38 12.10 -92.10
N ARG A 110 -32.20 12.31 -91.51
CA ARG A 110 -30.88 11.97 -92.06
C ARG A 110 -30.44 10.57 -91.61
N GLY A 111 -31.17 9.53 -92.05
CA GLY A 111 -30.97 8.15 -91.57
C GLY A 111 -29.55 7.59 -91.74
N GLY A 112 -28.86 7.92 -92.83
CA GLY A 112 -27.48 7.46 -93.06
C GLY A 112 -26.47 8.07 -92.06
N GLU A 113 -26.67 9.31 -91.62
CA GLU A 113 -25.83 9.95 -90.60
C GLU A 113 -26.20 9.49 -89.19
N GLU A 114 -27.49 9.26 -88.95
CA GLU A 114 -28.01 8.72 -87.69
C GLU A 114 -27.38 7.37 -87.35
N LEU A 115 -27.31 6.44 -88.31
CA LEU A 115 -26.70 5.13 -88.11
C LEU A 115 -25.21 5.23 -87.75
N LYS A 116 -24.47 6.15 -88.39
CA LYS A 116 -23.05 6.38 -88.07
C LYS A 116 -22.86 6.86 -86.63
N GLN A 117 -23.68 7.81 -86.20
CA GLN A 117 -23.62 8.36 -84.84
C GLN A 117 -24.09 7.36 -83.80
N LEU A 118 -25.08 6.53 -84.12
CA LEU A 118 -25.55 5.45 -83.26
C LEU A 118 -24.46 4.38 -83.06
N HIS A 119 -23.77 3.97 -84.13
CA HIS A 119 -22.65 3.04 -84.03
C HIS A 119 -21.51 3.62 -83.18
N LEU A 120 -21.15 4.89 -83.39
CA LEU A 120 -20.16 5.59 -82.58
C LEU A 120 -20.55 5.64 -81.09
N TYR A 121 -21.82 5.93 -80.80
CA TYR A 121 -22.34 5.93 -79.44
C TYR A 121 -22.14 4.58 -78.74
N LEU A 122 -22.49 3.47 -79.42
CA LEU A 122 -22.34 2.12 -78.86
C LEU A 122 -20.88 1.79 -78.54
N MET A 123 -19.95 2.03 -79.49
CA MET A 123 -18.53 1.78 -79.26
C MET A 123 -17.95 2.59 -78.09
N LEU A 124 -18.31 3.88 -78.00
CA LEU A 124 -17.84 4.74 -76.93
C LEU A 124 -18.46 4.36 -75.58
N LYS A 125 -19.72 3.93 -75.57
CA LYS A 125 -20.44 3.46 -74.36
C LYS A 125 -19.76 2.22 -73.80
N ASP A 126 -19.49 1.21 -74.63
CA ASP A 126 -18.82 -0.01 -74.22
C ASP A 126 -17.42 0.29 -73.64
N SER A 127 -16.68 1.21 -74.28
CA SER A 127 -15.38 1.65 -73.77
C SER A 127 -15.47 2.40 -72.44
N LEU A 128 -16.53 3.18 -72.20
CA LEU A 128 -16.74 3.91 -70.95
C LEU A 128 -17.08 2.94 -69.81
N GLU A 129 -17.98 2.00 -70.05
CA GLU A 129 -18.41 0.99 -69.07
C GLU A 129 -17.23 0.12 -68.60
N LYS A 130 -16.37 -0.33 -69.53
CA LYS A 130 -15.15 -1.07 -69.17
C LYS A 130 -14.25 -0.30 -68.21
N ARG A 131 -13.99 0.99 -68.48
CA ARG A 131 -13.14 1.84 -67.62
C ARG A 131 -13.77 2.12 -66.25
N MET A 132 -15.08 2.26 -66.19
CA MET A 132 -15.79 2.46 -64.93
C MET A 132 -15.70 1.22 -64.05
N ASN A 133 -15.95 0.04 -64.62
CA ASN A 133 -15.85 -1.23 -63.91
C ASN A 133 -14.44 -1.47 -63.36
N ASP A 134 -13.39 -1.22 -64.16
CA ASP A 134 -12.00 -1.36 -63.70
C ASP A 134 -11.69 -0.42 -62.53
N LYS A 135 -12.14 0.84 -62.58
CA LYS A 135 -11.94 1.82 -61.51
C LYS A 135 -12.68 1.43 -60.23
N GLU A 136 -13.90 0.89 -60.34
CA GLU A 136 -14.68 0.42 -59.19
C GLU A 136 -14.04 -0.80 -58.54
N ILE A 137 -13.56 -1.77 -59.33
CA ILE A 137 -12.82 -2.94 -58.85
C ILE A 137 -11.57 -2.47 -58.09
N GLN A 138 -10.79 -1.58 -58.67
CA GLN A 138 -9.57 -1.07 -58.03
C GLN A 138 -9.89 -0.35 -56.71
N LYS A 139 -10.92 0.51 -56.68
CA LYS A 139 -11.38 1.16 -55.45
C LYS A 139 -11.75 0.12 -54.37
N MET A 140 -12.48 -0.93 -54.75
CA MET A 140 -12.87 -2.00 -53.82
C MET A 140 -11.65 -2.76 -53.27
N LEU A 141 -10.65 -3.04 -54.11
CA LEU A 141 -9.40 -3.67 -53.69
C LEU A 141 -8.64 -2.79 -52.68
N TRP A 142 -8.50 -1.49 -52.96
CA TRP A 142 -7.88 -0.53 -52.04
C TRP A 142 -8.63 -0.42 -50.72
N GLN A 143 -9.96 -0.40 -50.75
CA GLN A 143 -10.75 -0.37 -49.52
C GLN A 143 -10.51 -1.62 -48.67
N ARG A 144 -10.53 -2.81 -49.28
CA ARG A 144 -10.27 -4.07 -48.59
C ARG A 144 -8.85 -4.14 -48.02
N GLU A 145 -7.85 -3.65 -48.75
CA GLU A 145 -6.46 -3.60 -48.30
C GLU A 145 -6.29 -2.63 -47.12
N SER A 146 -6.89 -1.44 -47.22
CA SER A 146 -6.94 -0.46 -46.12
C SER A 146 -7.62 -1.02 -44.87
N GLU A 147 -8.75 -1.71 -45.02
CA GLU A 147 -9.42 -2.37 -43.90
C GLU A 147 -8.54 -3.43 -43.24
N LYS A 148 -7.85 -4.27 -44.02
CA LYS A 148 -6.89 -5.25 -43.49
C LYS A 148 -5.78 -4.56 -42.71
N TYR A 149 -5.20 -3.50 -43.27
CA TYR A 149 -4.14 -2.73 -42.62
C TYR A 149 -4.62 -2.11 -41.30
N ASN A 150 -5.80 -1.48 -41.30
CA ASN A 150 -6.40 -0.90 -40.10
C ASN A 150 -6.66 -1.96 -39.02
N ARG A 151 -7.16 -3.15 -39.39
CA ARG A 151 -7.33 -4.27 -38.44
C ARG A 151 -6.00 -4.73 -37.84
N THR A 152 -4.93 -4.79 -38.64
CA THR A 152 -3.61 -5.15 -38.10
C THR A 152 -3.09 -4.10 -37.11
N ILE A 153 -3.27 -2.81 -37.39
CA ILE A 153 -2.91 -1.73 -36.47
C ILE A 153 -3.70 -1.88 -35.16
N GLN A 154 -5.02 -1.99 -35.23
CA GLN A 154 -5.87 -2.16 -34.04
C GLN A 154 -5.44 -3.37 -33.19
N ALA A 155 -5.19 -4.52 -33.83
CA ALA A 155 -4.72 -5.71 -33.13
C ALA A 155 -3.36 -5.50 -32.44
N THR A 156 -2.44 -4.76 -33.06
CA THR A 156 -1.15 -4.42 -32.44
C THR A 156 -1.28 -3.43 -31.29
N GLU A 157 -2.14 -2.42 -31.42
CA GLU A 157 -2.43 -1.46 -30.35
C GLU A 157 -3.09 -2.14 -29.16
N GLU A 158 -4.07 -3.01 -29.39
CA GLU A 158 -4.69 -3.80 -28.33
C GLU A 158 -3.69 -4.69 -27.59
N LYS A 159 -2.75 -5.33 -28.31
CA LYS A 159 -1.67 -6.12 -27.70
C LYS A 159 -0.77 -5.23 -26.84
N ARG A 160 -0.43 -4.03 -27.33
CA ARG A 160 0.37 -3.05 -26.58
C ARG A 160 -0.35 -2.56 -25.33
N ILE A 161 -1.65 -2.27 -25.42
CA ILE A 161 -2.49 -1.87 -24.29
C ILE A 161 -2.60 -3.01 -23.27
N ARG A 162 -2.86 -4.25 -23.72
CA ARG A 162 -2.88 -5.43 -22.84
C ARG A 162 -1.56 -5.61 -22.10
N THR A 163 -0.45 -5.51 -22.82
CA THR A 163 0.90 -5.60 -22.24
C THR A 163 1.16 -4.50 -21.21
N LYS A 164 0.75 -3.26 -21.49
CA LYS A 164 0.87 -2.14 -20.54
C LYS A 164 0.01 -2.35 -19.29
N ARG A 165 -1.24 -2.80 -19.44
CA ARG A 165 -2.12 -3.12 -18.30
C ARG A 165 -1.55 -4.25 -17.45
N MET A 166 -0.97 -5.27 -18.08
CA MET A 166 -0.29 -6.36 -17.37
C MET A 166 0.88 -5.84 -16.52
N TYR A 167 1.76 -4.99 -17.08
CA TYR A 167 2.85 -4.40 -16.31
C TYR A 167 2.38 -3.47 -15.19
N GLN A 168 1.31 -2.69 -15.41
CA GLN A 168 0.70 -1.87 -14.36
C GLN A 168 0.15 -2.74 -13.22
N PHE A 169 -0.53 -3.84 -13.56
CA PHE A 169 -1.03 -4.80 -12.57
C PHE A 169 0.11 -5.42 -11.75
N ILE A 170 1.17 -5.89 -12.42
CA ILE A 170 2.37 -6.42 -11.75
C ILE A 170 2.99 -5.37 -10.81
N GLY A 171 3.09 -4.11 -11.24
CA GLY A 171 3.61 -3.02 -10.42
C GLY A 171 2.77 -2.77 -9.15
N ILE A 172 1.44 -2.80 -9.26
CA ILE A 172 0.54 -2.67 -8.10
C ILE A 172 0.72 -3.84 -7.13
N VAL A 173 0.81 -5.07 -7.63
CA VAL A 173 1.02 -6.27 -6.79
C VAL A 173 2.35 -6.17 -6.04
N LEU A 174 3.43 -5.75 -6.70
CA LEU A 174 4.73 -5.55 -6.04
C LEU A 174 4.70 -4.47 -4.96
N LEU A 175 4.00 -3.35 -5.21
CA LEU A 175 3.81 -2.30 -4.21
C LEU A 175 3.01 -2.78 -3.00
N LEU A 176 1.97 -3.60 -3.21
CA LEU A 176 1.19 -4.18 -2.12
C LEU A 176 2.03 -5.18 -1.30
N ILE A 177 2.80 -6.04 -1.95
CA ILE A 177 3.73 -6.95 -1.26
C ILE A 177 4.74 -6.15 -0.42
N PHE A 178 5.32 -5.10 -1.00
CA PHE A 178 6.25 -4.23 -0.28
C PHE A 178 5.59 -3.56 0.93
N ALA A 179 4.37 -3.03 0.80
CA ALA A 179 3.62 -2.45 1.90
C ALA A 179 3.33 -3.48 3.01
N ILE A 180 2.96 -4.71 2.66
CA ILE A 180 2.74 -5.81 3.62
C ILE A 180 4.03 -6.13 4.37
N ILE A 181 5.17 -6.22 3.67
CA ILE A 181 6.48 -6.47 4.30
C ILE A 181 6.80 -5.36 5.31
N VAL A 182 6.62 -4.10 4.94
CA VAL A 182 6.85 -2.95 5.84
C VAL A 182 5.96 -3.03 7.08
N LEU A 183 4.67 -3.35 6.91
CA LEU A 183 3.73 -3.50 8.03
C LEU A 183 4.12 -4.65 8.96
N LEU A 184 4.54 -5.80 8.42
CA LEU A 184 4.99 -6.95 9.20
C LEU A 184 6.27 -6.63 10.00
N VAL A 185 7.24 -5.97 9.37
CA VAL A 185 8.46 -5.52 10.05
C VAL A 185 8.14 -4.54 11.16
N ASN A 186 7.26 -3.57 10.91
CA ASN A 186 6.89 -2.58 11.93
C ASN A 186 6.16 -3.24 13.11
N LYS A 187 5.21 -4.13 12.84
CA LYS A 187 4.51 -4.92 13.88
C LYS A 187 5.49 -5.76 14.70
N SER A 188 6.47 -6.39 14.05
CA SER A 188 7.53 -7.15 14.73
C SER A 188 8.37 -6.26 15.66
N LYS A 189 8.84 -5.10 15.15
CA LYS A 189 9.59 -4.12 15.95
C LYS A 189 8.81 -3.64 17.17
N ILE A 190 7.52 -3.32 17.00
CA ILE A 190 6.65 -2.90 18.10
C ILE A 190 6.49 -4.02 19.14
N LYS A 191 6.29 -5.26 18.71
CA LYS A 191 6.16 -6.42 19.60
C LYS A 191 7.45 -6.67 20.40
N ILE A 192 8.61 -6.57 19.74
CA ILE A 192 9.92 -6.70 20.39
C ILE A 192 10.12 -5.58 21.41
N LYS A 193 9.82 -4.33 21.04
CA LYS A 193 9.93 -3.20 21.96
C LYS A 193 9.04 -3.38 23.20
N MET A 194 7.77 -3.76 23.03
CA MET A 194 6.87 -4.05 24.15
C MET A 194 7.40 -5.16 25.05
N ARG A 195 7.91 -6.25 24.48
CA ARG A 195 8.49 -7.35 25.26
C ARG A 195 9.71 -6.89 26.06
N ASN A 196 10.58 -6.08 25.46
CA ASN A 196 11.76 -5.54 26.14
C ASN A 196 11.35 -4.59 27.28
N THR A 197 10.37 -3.71 27.07
CA THR A 197 9.85 -2.82 28.12
C THR A 197 9.20 -3.59 29.26
N LEU A 198 8.51 -4.70 28.96
CA LEU A 198 7.94 -5.56 29.99
C LEU A 198 9.05 -6.27 30.78
N LEU A 199 10.06 -6.82 30.11
CA LEU A 199 11.21 -7.44 30.76
C LEU A 199 11.97 -6.45 31.65
N GLU A 200 12.15 -5.22 31.19
CA GLU A 200 12.79 -4.16 31.98
C GLU A 200 11.97 -3.82 33.24
N LYS A 201 10.64 -3.74 33.13
CA LYS A 201 9.76 -3.54 34.29
C LYS A 201 9.82 -4.71 35.27
N ASP A 202 9.81 -5.95 34.78
CA ASP A 202 9.91 -7.14 35.63
C ASP A 202 11.27 -7.19 36.35
N GLN A 203 12.36 -6.81 35.66
CA GLN A 203 13.69 -6.70 36.26
C GLN A 203 13.75 -5.64 37.35
N LEU A 204 13.15 -4.47 37.12
CA LEU A 204 13.08 -3.41 38.12
C LEU A 204 12.25 -3.84 39.34
N ALA A 205 11.08 -4.45 39.13
CA ALA A 205 10.25 -4.94 40.22
C ALA A 205 10.97 -6.00 41.07
N LEU A 206 11.69 -6.92 40.42
CA LEU A 206 12.48 -7.94 41.11
C LEU A 206 13.69 -7.34 41.85
N ALA A 207 14.31 -6.29 41.30
CA ALA A 207 15.38 -5.56 41.97
C ALA A 207 14.87 -4.83 43.22
N ASP A 208 13.70 -4.18 43.13
CA ASP A 208 13.04 -3.51 44.25
C ASP A 208 12.65 -4.52 45.35
N GLU A 209 12.03 -5.65 44.98
CA GLU A 209 11.68 -6.72 45.92
C GLU A 209 12.92 -7.27 46.63
N LYS A 210 13.99 -7.52 45.88
CA LYS A 210 15.26 -7.97 46.45
C LYS A 210 15.82 -6.93 47.43
N GLN A 211 15.78 -5.65 47.08
CA GLN A 211 16.27 -4.58 47.96
C GLN A 211 15.46 -4.51 49.26
N LEU A 212 14.14 -4.64 49.20
CA LEU A 212 13.29 -4.68 50.39
C LEU A 212 13.60 -5.90 51.27
N LEU A 213 13.81 -7.07 50.66
CA LEU A 213 14.18 -8.28 51.39
C LEU A 213 15.57 -8.14 52.05
N ASP A 214 16.55 -7.57 51.35
CA ASP A 214 17.88 -7.31 51.88
C ASP A 214 17.83 -6.32 53.06
N GLN A 215 16.95 -5.31 53.01
CA GLN A 215 16.69 -4.39 54.12
C GLN A 215 16.04 -5.11 55.32
N GLU A 216 15.02 -5.95 55.10
CA GLU A 216 14.40 -6.75 56.17
C GLU A 216 15.45 -7.66 56.84
N LEU A 217 16.27 -8.35 56.04
CA LEU A 217 17.35 -9.19 56.53
C LEU A 217 18.40 -8.39 57.31
N MET A 218 18.73 -7.18 56.88
CA MET A 218 19.65 -6.30 57.60
C MET A 218 19.08 -5.89 58.96
N ILE A 219 17.81 -5.50 59.03
CA ILE A 219 17.12 -5.16 60.28
C ILE A 219 17.14 -6.36 61.23
N LEU A 220 16.77 -7.55 60.74
CA LEU A 220 16.77 -8.78 61.54
C LEU A 220 18.17 -9.14 62.06
N ARG A 221 19.21 -8.98 61.23
CA ARG A 221 20.61 -9.18 61.65
C ARG A 221 21.02 -8.19 62.72
N ASN A 222 20.64 -6.92 62.58
CA ASN A 222 20.93 -5.89 63.57
C ASN A 222 20.24 -6.20 64.89
N SER A 223 18.95 -6.54 64.88
CA SER A 223 18.22 -6.95 66.10
C SER A 223 18.84 -8.17 66.77
N LEU A 224 19.30 -9.17 66.00
CA LEU A 224 19.97 -10.34 66.56
C LEU A 224 21.34 -9.99 67.16
N THR A 225 22.06 -9.07 66.53
CA THR A 225 23.36 -8.59 67.02
C THR A 225 23.19 -7.79 68.30
N GLU A 226 22.22 -6.88 68.34
CA GLU A 226 21.85 -6.10 69.52
C GLU A 226 21.44 -7.02 70.67
N PHE A 227 20.54 -7.98 70.42
CA PHE A 227 20.15 -8.99 71.42
C PHE A 227 21.36 -9.74 71.99
N THR A 228 22.30 -10.15 71.12
CA THR A 228 23.53 -10.83 71.54
C THR A 228 24.44 -9.90 72.35
N ALA A 229 24.53 -8.62 71.98
CA ALA A 229 25.32 -7.62 72.69
C ALA A 229 24.75 -7.31 74.08
N THR A 230 23.42 -7.14 74.19
CA THR A 230 22.73 -6.96 75.48
C THR A 230 23.00 -8.14 76.42
N ILE A 231 22.96 -9.37 75.90
CA ILE A 231 23.30 -10.55 76.72
C ILE A 231 24.73 -10.44 77.25
N ARG A 232 25.70 -10.17 76.38
CA ARG A 232 27.12 -10.05 76.78
C ARG A 232 27.32 -8.92 77.79
N GLN A 233 26.67 -7.78 77.62
CA GLN A 233 26.75 -6.67 78.56
C GLN A 233 26.16 -7.03 79.92
N ASN A 234 24.99 -7.66 79.94
CA ASN A 234 24.36 -8.14 81.17
C ASN A 234 25.28 -9.14 81.90
N ASP A 235 25.96 -10.03 81.17
CA ASP A 235 26.90 -10.97 81.78
C ASP A 235 28.05 -10.24 82.48
N VAL A 236 28.61 -9.18 81.88
CA VAL A 236 29.66 -8.36 82.51
C VAL A 236 29.15 -7.73 83.80
N VAL A 237 27.94 -7.15 83.78
CA VAL A 237 27.33 -6.51 84.95
C VAL A 237 27.04 -7.52 86.06
N ILE A 238 26.50 -8.70 85.73
CA ILE A 238 26.23 -9.77 86.70
C ILE A 238 27.54 -10.27 87.33
N GLN A 239 28.62 -10.41 86.55
CA GLN A 239 29.92 -10.80 87.07
C GLN A 239 30.51 -9.74 88.00
N GLN A 240 30.38 -8.45 87.66
CA GLN A 240 30.80 -7.35 88.54
C GLN A 240 30.03 -7.36 89.86
N LEU A 241 28.70 -7.46 89.81
CA LEU A 241 27.85 -7.52 91.01
C LEU A 241 28.17 -8.75 91.88
N ARG A 242 28.40 -9.92 91.27
CA ARG A 242 28.83 -11.11 92.02
C ARG A 242 30.19 -10.92 92.70
N GLN A 243 31.13 -10.22 92.07
CA GLN A 243 32.41 -9.88 92.69
C GLN A 243 32.24 -8.88 93.84
N GLU A 244 31.34 -7.91 93.71
CA GLU A 244 31.01 -7.00 94.82
C GLU A 244 30.38 -7.74 96.00
N VAL A 245 29.39 -8.62 95.75
CA VAL A 245 28.79 -9.48 96.78
C VAL A 245 29.83 -10.38 97.45
N ALA A 246 30.78 -10.95 96.68
CA ALA A 246 31.84 -11.79 97.25
C ALA A 246 32.89 -11.01 98.07
N LYS A 247 33.05 -9.70 97.82
CA LYS A 247 33.93 -8.82 98.61
C LYS A 247 33.27 -8.32 99.89
N ILE A 248 31.94 -8.29 99.94
CA ILE A 248 31.15 -7.94 101.13
C ILE A 248 30.93 -9.20 101.96
N SER A 249 32.00 -9.74 102.57
CA SER A 249 31.90 -10.86 103.51
C SER A 249 31.98 -10.43 104.98
N GLU A 250 32.01 -9.13 105.30
CA GLU A 250 32.12 -8.61 106.67
C GLU A 250 31.30 -7.32 106.95
N SER A 251 30.22 -7.05 106.22
CA SER A 251 29.41 -5.81 106.38
C SER A 251 27.89 -6.08 106.54
N ASP A 252 27.19 -5.12 107.15
CA ASP A 252 25.76 -5.06 107.51
C ASP A 252 24.81 -6.05 106.77
N PRO A 253 24.14 -6.97 107.49
CA PRO A 253 23.16 -7.92 106.92
C PRO A 253 22.07 -7.29 106.05
N ALA A 254 21.67 -6.05 106.32
CA ALA A 254 20.64 -5.36 105.55
C ALA A 254 21.11 -4.98 104.14
N TYR A 255 22.38 -4.56 103.98
CA TYR A 255 22.97 -4.21 102.70
C TYR A 255 23.22 -5.44 101.83
N ILE A 256 23.67 -6.56 102.43
CA ILE A 256 23.83 -7.84 101.75
C ILE A 256 22.47 -8.31 101.19
N THR A 257 21.40 -8.18 101.97
CA THR A 257 20.05 -8.58 101.54
C THR A 257 19.60 -7.73 100.33
N GLN A 258 19.79 -6.42 100.36
CA GLN A 258 19.38 -5.52 99.28
C GLN A 258 20.17 -5.75 97.96
N VAL A 259 21.48 -5.99 98.04
CA VAL A 259 22.30 -6.30 96.86
C VAL A 259 21.95 -7.69 96.31
N THR A 260 21.65 -8.64 97.19
CA THR A 260 21.20 -9.99 96.80
C THR A 260 19.83 -9.95 96.12
N ASP A 261 18.90 -9.13 96.62
CA ASP A 261 17.57 -8.94 96.03
C ASP A 261 17.65 -8.24 94.66
N ASN A 262 18.50 -7.22 94.52
CA ASN A 262 18.75 -6.56 93.23
C ASN A 262 19.42 -7.50 92.21
N LEU A 263 20.37 -8.33 92.66
CA LEU A 263 20.99 -9.36 91.83
C LEU A 263 19.94 -10.41 91.40
N ASN A 264 19.08 -10.86 92.31
CA ASN A 264 18.00 -11.79 92.01
C ASN A 264 16.98 -11.18 91.02
N ALA A 265 16.64 -9.90 91.16
CA ALA A 265 15.74 -9.19 90.24
C ALA A 265 16.35 -9.05 88.84
N LEU A 266 17.64 -8.68 88.73
CA LEU A 266 18.37 -8.61 87.45
C LEU A 266 18.53 -9.99 86.80
N LEU A 267 18.82 -11.02 87.61
CA LEU A 267 18.90 -12.40 87.14
C LEU A 267 17.55 -12.87 86.59
N GLN A 268 16.43 -12.58 87.27
CA GLN A 268 15.08 -12.89 86.79
C GLN A 268 14.75 -12.22 85.46
N GLN A 269 15.19 -10.97 85.26
CA GLN A 269 15.01 -10.26 84.00
C GLN A 269 15.90 -10.78 82.86
N HIS A 270 16.97 -11.53 83.16
CA HIS A 270 17.91 -12.10 82.19
C HIS A 270 17.57 -13.56 81.79
N ILE A 271 16.55 -14.18 82.40
CA ILE A 271 16.17 -15.57 82.11
C ILE A 271 15.57 -15.72 80.70
N MET A 272 16.01 -16.75 79.98
CA MET A 272 15.40 -17.21 78.73
C MET A 272 14.12 -17.98 79.02
N THR A 273 13.03 -17.25 79.18
CA THR A 273 11.68 -17.83 79.24
C THR A 273 11.31 -18.48 77.91
N ASP A 274 10.32 -19.39 77.93
CA ASP A 274 9.91 -20.07 76.69
C ASP A 274 9.32 -19.09 75.65
N GLU A 275 8.64 -18.03 76.08
CA GLU A 275 8.16 -16.97 75.19
C GLU A 275 9.32 -16.21 74.53
N ARG A 276 10.34 -15.82 75.31
CA ARG A 276 11.54 -15.15 74.79
C ARG A 276 12.33 -16.05 73.86
N TRP A 277 12.40 -17.35 74.17
CA TRP A 277 13.00 -18.34 73.30
C TRP A 277 12.28 -18.44 71.97
N GLN A 278 10.95 -18.46 71.92
CA GLN A 278 10.23 -18.51 70.64
C GLN A 278 10.48 -17.25 69.81
N LYS A 279 10.49 -16.06 70.43
CA LYS A 279 10.81 -14.80 69.74
C LYS A 279 12.24 -14.79 69.19
N PHE A 280 13.22 -15.19 70.01
CA PHE A 280 14.62 -15.35 69.58
C PHE A 280 14.76 -16.38 68.45
N LYS A 281 14.16 -17.57 68.61
CA LYS A 281 14.22 -18.66 67.64
C LYS A 281 13.62 -18.25 66.30
N HIS A 282 12.56 -17.44 66.30
CA HIS A 282 11.97 -16.88 65.09
C HIS A 282 12.97 -15.99 64.34
N VAL A 283 13.59 -15.01 65.02
CA VAL A 283 14.59 -14.11 64.43
C VAL A 283 15.84 -14.88 64.00
N PHE A 284 16.33 -15.80 64.84
CA PHE A 284 17.49 -16.63 64.57
C PHE A 284 17.27 -17.52 63.32
N ASN A 285 16.10 -18.13 63.16
CA ASN A 285 15.79 -18.95 61.98
C ASN A 285 15.66 -18.12 60.70
N LYS A 286 15.24 -16.86 60.78
CA LYS A 286 15.25 -15.94 59.63
C LYS A 286 16.67 -15.54 59.23
N VAL A 287 17.56 -15.29 60.20
CA VAL A 287 18.96 -14.88 59.93
C VAL A 287 19.87 -16.06 59.56
N TYR A 288 19.65 -17.22 60.16
CA TYR A 288 20.35 -18.49 59.89
C TYR A 288 19.36 -19.56 59.41
N PRO A 289 18.85 -19.45 58.16
CA PRO A 289 17.92 -20.42 57.62
C PRO A 289 18.43 -21.85 57.73
N ALA A 290 17.54 -22.78 58.06
CA ALA A 290 17.80 -24.21 58.17
C ALA A 290 18.84 -24.66 59.20
N TYR A 291 19.54 -23.78 59.93
CA TYR A 291 20.57 -24.19 60.90
C TYR A 291 20.01 -25.11 61.99
N LEU A 292 18.97 -24.71 62.71
CA LEU A 292 18.39 -25.54 63.79
C LEU A 292 17.76 -26.83 63.25
N THR A 293 17.22 -26.80 62.03
CA THR A 293 16.68 -27.98 61.35
C THR A 293 17.77 -28.97 60.97
N GLN A 294 18.87 -28.49 60.38
CA GLN A 294 20.06 -29.29 60.08
C GLN A 294 20.68 -29.87 61.35
N MET A 295 20.74 -29.09 62.43
CA MET A 295 21.18 -29.60 63.74
C MET A 295 20.26 -30.71 64.26
N ARG A 296 18.94 -30.61 64.05
CA ARG A 296 17.98 -31.65 64.44
C ARG A 296 18.12 -32.93 63.60
N GLN A 297 18.43 -32.80 62.32
CA GLN A 297 18.71 -33.94 61.43
C GLN A 297 20.04 -34.62 61.78
N THR A 298 21.08 -33.82 62.02
CA THR A 298 22.43 -34.30 62.40
C THR A 298 22.41 -34.94 63.80
N TYR A 299 21.53 -34.47 64.69
CA TYR A 299 21.37 -34.98 66.05
C TYR A 299 19.91 -35.42 66.31
N PRO A 300 19.48 -36.62 65.87
CA PRO A 300 18.08 -37.05 65.97
C PRO A 300 17.52 -37.13 67.40
N LYS A 301 18.40 -37.25 68.41
CA LYS A 301 18.08 -37.27 69.84
C LYS A 301 18.38 -35.94 70.55
N VAL A 302 18.29 -34.80 69.85
CA VAL A 302 18.48 -33.46 70.41
C VAL A 302 17.19 -32.96 71.06
N THR A 303 17.25 -32.47 72.29
CA THR A 303 16.10 -31.87 72.98
C THR A 303 15.98 -30.38 72.64
N GLU A 304 14.84 -29.76 72.96
CA GLU A 304 14.67 -28.31 72.75
C GLU A 304 15.71 -27.49 73.53
N ASN A 305 16.10 -27.95 74.73
CA ASN A 305 17.16 -27.31 75.52
C ASN A 305 18.55 -27.45 74.88
N ASP A 306 18.82 -28.58 74.21
CA ASP A 306 20.05 -28.75 73.43
C ASP A 306 20.07 -27.80 72.20
N LEU A 307 18.91 -27.55 71.56
CA LEU A 307 18.77 -26.58 70.47
C LEU A 307 18.99 -25.14 70.95
N LYS A 308 18.51 -24.78 72.16
CA LYS A 308 18.82 -23.50 72.82
C LYS A 308 20.33 -23.30 72.93
N ILE A 309 21.05 -24.29 73.44
CA ILE A 309 22.52 -24.25 73.58
C ILE A 309 23.22 -24.13 72.22
N LEU A 310 22.78 -24.86 71.20
CA LEU A 310 23.37 -24.81 69.86
C LEU A 310 23.17 -23.46 69.16
N ALA A 311 22.03 -22.80 69.38
CA ALA A 311 21.77 -21.47 68.85
C ALA A 311 22.65 -20.42 69.55
N LEU A 312 22.74 -20.46 70.88
CA LEU A 312 23.58 -19.55 71.66
C LEU A 312 25.08 -19.77 71.38
N LEU A 313 25.49 -21.01 71.11
CA LEU A 313 26.84 -21.33 70.67
C LEU A 313 27.14 -20.75 69.29
N LYS A 314 26.18 -20.77 68.37
CA LYS A 314 26.33 -20.19 67.03
C LYS A 314 26.50 -18.66 67.06
N LEU A 315 26.07 -18.02 68.14
CA LEU A 315 26.25 -16.59 68.43
C LEU A 315 27.51 -16.31 69.26
N ASP A 316 28.38 -17.31 69.46
CA ASP A 316 29.62 -17.19 70.24
C ASP A 316 29.41 -16.60 71.64
N LEU A 317 28.36 -17.06 72.34
CA LEU A 317 28.15 -16.74 73.74
C LEU A 317 29.03 -17.61 74.66
N SER A 318 29.47 -17.03 75.78
CA SER A 318 30.35 -17.72 76.73
C SER A 318 29.59 -18.79 77.54
N ASN A 319 30.31 -19.75 78.12
CA ASN A 319 29.68 -20.79 78.96
C ASN A 319 28.95 -20.19 80.17
N ALA A 320 29.50 -19.11 80.74
CA ALA A 320 28.89 -18.38 81.85
C ALA A 320 27.57 -17.73 81.40
N SER A 321 27.59 -16.98 80.30
CA SER A 321 26.44 -16.34 79.66
C SER A 321 25.30 -17.33 79.41
N MET A 322 25.61 -18.47 78.79
CA MET A 322 24.63 -19.51 78.50
C MET A 322 24.06 -20.14 79.76
N SER A 323 24.87 -20.27 80.82
CA SER A 323 24.44 -20.88 82.08
C SER A 323 23.45 -20.00 82.83
N GLU A 324 23.69 -18.69 82.84
CA GLU A 324 22.83 -17.69 83.46
C GLU A 324 21.52 -17.54 82.68
N LEU A 325 21.62 -17.39 81.37
CA LEU A 325 20.48 -17.24 80.47
C LEU A 325 19.53 -18.46 80.52
N LEU A 326 20.07 -19.67 80.71
CA LEU A 326 19.28 -20.92 80.78
C LEU A 326 18.96 -21.39 82.21
N CYS A 327 19.37 -20.65 83.24
CA CYS A 327 19.23 -21.02 84.66
C CYS A 327 19.79 -22.41 85.00
N VAL A 328 20.97 -22.75 84.48
CA VAL A 328 21.66 -24.00 84.77
C VAL A 328 23.09 -23.73 85.24
N SER A 329 23.74 -24.69 85.89
CA SER A 329 25.15 -24.49 86.28
C SER A 329 26.07 -24.44 85.05
N GLU A 330 27.17 -23.68 85.14
CA GLU A 330 28.18 -23.64 84.06
C GLU A 330 28.75 -25.05 83.76
N LYS A 331 28.86 -25.90 84.78
CA LYS A 331 29.20 -27.32 84.65
C LYS A 331 28.16 -28.08 83.82
N ALA A 332 26.87 -27.77 83.94
CA ALA A 332 25.81 -28.37 83.12
C ALA A 332 25.92 -27.93 81.66
N VAL A 333 26.25 -26.66 81.38
CA VAL A 333 26.51 -26.17 80.00
C VAL A 333 27.72 -26.88 79.39
N ARG A 334 28.83 -27.00 80.13
CA ARG A 334 30.03 -27.73 79.66
C ARG A 334 29.73 -29.20 79.39
N LYS A 335 28.98 -29.88 80.27
CA LYS A 335 28.52 -31.26 80.07
C LYS A 335 27.58 -31.38 78.87
N ALA A 336 26.67 -30.42 78.65
CA ALA A 336 25.77 -30.40 77.51
C ALA A 336 26.54 -30.21 76.19
N LYS A 337 27.51 -29.28 76.13
CA LYS A 337 28.44 -29.13 74.99
C LYS A 337 29.24 -30.40 74.72
N GLN A 338 29.75 -31.05 75.77
CA GLN A 338 30.48 -32.31 75.65
C GLN A 338 29.56 -33.44 75.14
N ARG A 339 28.30 -33.50 75.58
CA ARG A 339 27.29 -34.43 75.08
C ARG A 339 26.99 -34.20 73.61
N LEU A 340 26.82 -32.94 73.19
CA LEU A 340 26.64 -32.57 71.79
C LEU A 340 27.86 -32.94 70.94
N LYS A 341 29.07 -32.70 71.44
CA LYS A 341 30.33 -33.07 70.76
C LYS A 341 30.56 -34.59 70.69
N LYS A 342 30.13 -35.36 71.71
CA LYS A 342 30.18 -36.84 71.67
C LYS A 342 29.17 -37.40 70.68
N LYS A 343 27.94 -36.86 70.65
CA LYS A 343 26.94 -37.21 69.62
C LYS A 343 27.47 -36.91 68.19
N ASN A 344 28.31 -35.88 68.04
CA ASN A 344 28.99 -35.51 66.79
C ASN A 344 30.16 -36.43 66.37
N ARG A 345 30.59 -37.37 67.22
CA ARG A 345 31.68 -38.33 66.91
C ARG A 345 31.19 -39.77 66.66
N THR A 346 29.89 -40.01 66.84
CA THR A 346 29.26 -41.34 66.66
C THR A 346 28.48 -41.46 65.34
N HIS A 347 28.76 -40.58 64.39
CA HIS A 347 28.36 -40.71 62.98
C HIS A 347 29.53 -40.36 62.09
#